data_AF-A0A9D6TWZ3-F1
#
_entry.id   AF-A0A9D6TWZ3-F1
#
_cell.length_a   1.000
_cell.length_b   1.000
_cell.length_c   1.000
_cell.angle_alpha   90.00
_cell.angle_beta   90.00
_cell.angle_gamma   90.00
#
_symmetry.space_group_name_H-M   'P 1'
#
loop_
_entity.id
_entity.type
_entity.pdbx_description
1 polymer ?
#
loop_
_entity_poly.entity_id
_entity_poly.type
_entity_poly.pdbx_seq_one_letter_code
_entity_poly.pdbx_strand_id
1 'polypeptide(L)'
;MKTMPAGEFKAKCLRVMEDVRKYRTPVVITKKGKPVAKLVPPDEPKKSVFGCMTDRFTYIGDVESPVLPPIEEWDMYRLPWAAHFGPEPQKGKRRRRRSRKATR
;
A
#
# COMPACT_ATOMS: atom_id res chain seq x y z
N MET A 1 -15.84 29.96 8.75
CA MET A 1 -14.81 29.69 9.78
C MET A 1 -14.78 30.90 10.70
N LYS A 2 -14.97 30.72 12.01
CA LYS A 2 -15.07 31.86 12.96
C LYS A 2 -13.68 32.23 13.47
N THR A 3 -13.37 33.51 13.57
CA THR A 3 -12.08 34.00 14.08
C THR A 3 -12.31 34.75 15.38
N MET A 4 -11.47 34.53 16.39
CA MET A 4 -11.55 35.23 17.68
C MET A 4 -10.16 35.61 18.21
N PRO A 5 -10.02 36.76 18.87
CA PRO A 5 -8.77 37.13 19.53
C PRO A 5 -8.53 36.28 20.79
N ALA A 6 -7.27 36.06 21.14
CA ALA A 6 -6.85 35.24 22.28
C ALA A 6 -7.37 35.77 23.62
N GLY A 7 -7.57 37.08 23.75
CA GLY A 7 -8.18 37.68 24.94
C GLY A 7 -9.63 37.25 25.13
N GLU A 8 -10.42 37.23 24.05
CA GLU A 8 -11.81 36.76 24.10
C GLU A 8 -11.88 35.23 24.32
N PHE A 9 -10.98 34.48 23.68
CA PHE A 9 -10.86 33.05 23.92
C PHE A 9 -10.56 32.73 25.39
N LYS A 10 -9.62 33.46 26.02
CA LYS A 10 -9.29 33.27 27.45
C LYS A 10 -10.51 33.51 28.35
N ALA A 11 -11.32 34.52 28.04
CA ALA A 11 -12.51 34.85 28.83
C ALA A 11 -13.67 33.84 28.65
N LYS A 12 -13.81 33.22 27.48
CA LYS A 12 -14.94 32.35 27.12
C LYS A 12 -14.54 30.90 26.80
N CYS A 13 -13.35 30.48 27.21
CA CYS A 13 -12.70 29.23 26.76
C CYS A 13 -13.63 28.00 26.82
N LEU A 14 -14.22 27.74 27.99
CA LEU A 14 -15.09 26.58 28.21
C LEU A 14 -16.35 26.61 27.35
N ARG A 15 -16.97 27.79 27.20
CA ARG A 15 -18.15 27.96 26.34
C ARG A 15 -17.82 27.72 24.88
N VAL A 16 -16.67 28.23 24.42
CA VAL A 16 -16.22 28.03 23.04
C VAL A 16 -15.92 26.56 22.77
N MET A 17 -15.32 25.83 23.73
CA MET A 17 -15.12 24.38 23.61
C MET A 17 -16.43 23.62 23.45
N GLU A 18 -17.44 23.95 24.26
CA GLU A 18 -18.79 23.38 24.14
C GLU A 18 -19.46 23.70 22.81
N ASP A 19 -19.38 24.96 22.35
CA ASP A 19 -19.92 25.39 21.06
C ASP A 19 -19.26 24.64 19.90
N VAL A 20 -17.92 24.47 19.94
CA VAL A 20 -17.19 23.71 18.91
C VAL A 20 -17.58 22.24 18.95
N ARG A 21 -17.78 21.65 20.14
CA ARG A 21 -18.26 20.26 20.28
C ARG A 21 -19.67 20.08 19.73
N LYS A 22 -20.60 20.98 20.06
CA LYS A 22 -22.02 20.89 19.72
C LYS A 22 -22.31 21.22 18.26
N TYR A 23 -21.73 22.30 17.75
CA TYR A 23 -22.02 22.81 16.40
C TYR A 23 -20.98 22.39 15.36
N ARG A 24 -19.93 21.67 15.76
CA ARG A 24 -18.81 21.23 14.90
C ARG A 24 -18.21 22.35 14.05
N THR A 25 -18.33 23.59 14.50
CA THR A 25 -17.87 24.77 13.76
C THR A 25 -16.48 25.16 14.25
N PRO A 26 -15.43 25.09 13.41
CA PRO A 26 -14.07 25.37 13.84
C PRO A 26 -13.85 26.87 14.08
N VAL A 27 -12.99 27.16 15.06
CA VAL A 27 -12.65 28.51 15.52
C VAL A 27 -11.15 28.75 15.43
N VAL A 28 -10.73 29.84 14.79
CA VAL A 28 -9.34 30.29 14.74
C VAL A 28 -9.09 31.31 15.84
N ILE A 29 -8.10 31.04 16.67
CA ILE A 29 -7.65 31.93 17.72
C ILE A 29 -6.49 32.77 17.17
N THR A 30 -6.58 34.09 17.30
CA THR A 30 -5.55 35.02 16.85
C THR A 30 -4.90 35.76 18.02
N LYS A 31 -3.62 36.10 17.91
CA LYS A 31 -2.90 36.97 18.84
C LYS A 31 -2.27 38.10 18.05
N LYS A 32 -2.63 39.36 18.36
CA LYS A 32 -2.20 40.55 17.60
C LYS A 32 -2.48 40.43 16.09
N GLY A 33 -3.68 39.96 15.72
CA GLY A 33 -4.11 39.79 14.32
C GLY A 33 -3.51 38.58 13.60
N LYS A 34 -2.55 37.87 14.19
CA LYS A 34 -1.94 36.67 13.60
C LYS A 34 -2.62 35.40 14.12
N PRO A 35 -3.00 34.43 13.27
CA PRO A 35 -3.55 33.15 13.71
C PRO A 35 -2.49 32.35 14.49
N VAL A 36 -2.87 31.83 15.66
CA VAL A 36 -1.95 31.08 16.55
C VAL A 36 -2.43 29.66 16.85
N ALA A 37 -3.74 29.44 16.86
CA ALA A 37 -4.31 28.12 17.13
C ALA A 37 -5.66 27.97 16.42
N LYS A 38 -6.08 26.73 16.20
CA LYS A 38 -7.40 26.40 15.66
C LYS A 38 -8.03 25.35 16.56
N LEU A 39 -9.20 25.66 17.09
CA LEU A 39 -10.02 24.71 17.81
C LEU A 39 -10.94 23.99 16.82
N VAL A 40 -10.87 22.67 16.82
CA VAL A 40 -11.68 21.78 15.98
C VAL A 40 -12.47 20.82 16.87
N PRO A 41 -13.65 20.37 16.45
CA PRO A 41 -14.36 19.32 17.17
C PRO A 41 -13.49 18.06 17.28
N PRO A 42 -13.63 17.27 18.35
CA PRO A 42 -12.94 15.99 18.44
C PRO A 42 -13.41 15.06 17.32
N ASP A 43 -12.47 14.30 16.76
CA ASP A 43 -12.79 13.26 15.80
C ASP A 43 -13.70 12.21 16.47
N GLU A 44 -14.68 11.71 15.72
CA GLU A 44 -15.48 10.59 16.20
C GLU A 44 -14.56 9.39 16.44
N PRO A 45 -14.79 8.60 17.50
CA PRO A 45 -14.03 7.37 17.71
C PRO A 45 -14.23 6.50 16.49
N LYS A 46 -13.19 6.41 15.65
CA LYS A 46 -13.22 5.56 14.46
C LYS A 46 -13.41 4.14 14.96
N LYS A 47 -14.57 3.56 14.67
CA LYS A 47 -14.74 2.11 14.79
C LYS A 47 -13.69 1.50 13.88
N SER A 48 -12.76 0.76 14.46
CA SER A 48 -11.75 0.05 13.70
C SER A 48 -12.47 -0.80 12.65
N VAL A 49 -12.15 -0.60 11.37
CA VAL A 49 -12.68 -1.40 10.27
C VAL A 49 -12.13 -2.84 10.34
N PHE A 50 -10.98 -3.01 11.02
CA PHE A 50 -10.41 -4.31 11.32
C PHE A 50 -11.33 -5.07 12.27
N GLY A 51 -11.81 -6.22 11.80
CA GLY A 51 -12.68 -7.12 12.54
C GLY A 51 -14.19 -6.87 12.41
N CYS A 52 -14.62 -5.91 11.56
CA CYS A 52 -16.06 -5.71 11.29
C CYS A 52 -16.76 -6.94 10.65
N MET A 53 -15.98 -7.90 10.14
CA MET A 53 -16.46 -9.12 9.52
C MET A 53 -16.01 -10.39 10.25
N THR A 54 -15.44 -10.30 11.46
CA THR A 54 -14.83 -11.44 12.18
C THR A 54 -15.74 -12.66 12.32
N ASP A 55 -17.07 -12.49 12.31
CA ASP A 55 -18.03 -13.61 12.41
C ASP A 55 -18.93 -13.78 11.17
N ARG A 56 -18.58 -13.13 10.05
CA ARG A 56 -19.39 -13.14 8.81
C ARG A 56 -18.84 -14.01 7.70
N PHE A 57 -17.72 -14.70 7.90
CA PHE A 57 -17.16 -15.61 6.90
C PHE A 57 -17.17 -17.04 7.42
N THR A 58 -17.40 -17.98 6.50
CA THR A 58 -17.33 -19.41 6.77
C THR A 58 -16.28 -19.97 5.82
N TYR A 59 -15.31 -20.72 6.35
CA TYR A 59 -14.34 -21.41 5.53
C TYR A 59 -15.03 -22.53 4.78
N ILE A 60 -14.98 -22.50 3.45
CA ILE A 60 -15.47 -23.58 2.59
C ILE A 60 -14.26 -24.23 1.95
N GLY A 61 -13.91 -25.43 2.42
CA GLY A 61 -12.75 -26.17 1.93
C GLY A 61 -11.42 -25.64 2.46
N ASP A 62 -10.34 -25.97 1.74
CA ASP A 62 -8.98 -25.56 2.06
C ASP A 62 -8.63 -24.25 1.35
N VAL A 63 -8.22 -23.25 2.14
CA VAL A 63 -7.88 -21.90 1.67
C VAL A 63 -6.38 -21.65 1.70
N GLU A 64 -5.63 -22.45 2.47
CA GLU A 64 -4.19 -22.24 2.67
C GLU A 64 -3.37 -23.05 1.68
N SER A 65 -3.88 -24.21 1.24
CA SER A 65 -3.16 -25.03 0.29
C SER A 65 -2.96 -24.31 -1.05
N PRO A 66 -1.76 -24.41 -1.63
CA PRO A 66 -1.51 -23.88 -2.95
C PRO A 66 -2.43 -24.56 -3.96
N VAL A 67 -3.10 -23.75 -4.78
CA VAL A 67 -3.93 -24.24 -5.90
C VAL A 67 -3.07 -24.92 -6.97
N LEU A 68 -1.77 -24.66 -6.94
CA LEU A 68 -0.79 -25.16 -7.89
C LEU A 68 -0.02 -26.35 -7.29
N PRO A 69 0.45 -27.28 -8.14
CA PRO A 69 1.26 -28.40 -7.68
C PRO A 69 2.57 -27.92 -7.00
N PRO A 70 3.25 -28.81 -6.25
CA PRO A 70 4.55 -28.51 -5.65
C PRO A 70 5.53 -27.93 -6.67
N ILE A 71 6.38 -27.00 -6.25
CA ILE A 71 7.25 -26.23 -7.15
C ILE A 71 8.23 -27.11 -7.93
N GLU A 72 8.55 -28.30 -7.40
CA GLU A 72 9.39 -29.31 -8.03
C GLU A 72 8.75 -29.90 -9.30
N GLU A 73 7.43 -29.88 -9.41
CA GLU A 73 6.67 -30.37 -10.55
C GLU A 73 6.39 -29.28 -11.60
N TRP A 74 6.88 -28.06 -11.36
CA TRP A 74 6.68 -26.94 -12.29
C TRP A 74 7.60 -27.10 -13.49
N ASP A 75 7.07 -27.71 -14.54
CA ASP A 75 7.72 -27.74 -15.84
C ASP A 75 7.49 -26.42 -16.58
N MET A 76 8.41 -25.47 -16.37
CA MET A 76 8.40 -24.15 -17.02
C MET A 76 8.30 -24.24 -18.55
N TYR A 77 8.76 -25.34 -19.15
CA TYR A 77 8.73 -25.58 -20.60
C TYR A 77 7.40 -26.12 -21.12
N ARG A 78 6.50 -26.53 -20.22
CA ARG A 78 5.15 -27.03 -20.58
C ARG A 78 4.13 -25.91 -20.76
N LEU A 79 4.49 -24.67 -20.40
CA LEU A 79 3.61 -23.51 -20.51
C LEU A 79 3.58 -23.00 -21.97
N PRO A 80 2.40 -22.72 -22.55
CA PRO A 80 2.26 -22.33 -23.96
C PRO A 80 3.11 -21.11 -24.37
N TRP A 81 3.41 -20.22 -23.42
CA TRP A 81 4.19 -19.00 -23.66
C TRP A 81 5.70 -19.20 -23.57
N ALA A 82 6.18 -20.28 -22.93
CA ALA A 82 7.61 -20.59 -22.75
C ALA A 82 8.32 -20.92 -24.07
N ALA A 83 7.57 -21.26 -25.13
CA ALA A 83 8.08 -21.45 -26.48
C ALA A 83 8.74 -20.18 -27.08
N HIS A 84 8.48 -18.98 -26.53
CA HIS A 84 9.10 -17.73 -26.99
C HIS A 84 10.55 -17.55 -26.49
N PHE A 85 10.94 -18.25 -25.42
CA PHE A 85 12.29 -18.23 -24.88
C PHE A 85 13.00 -19.54 -25.25
N GLY A 86 13.18 -19.78 -26.56
CA GLY A 86 13.98 -20.90 -27.02
C GLY A 86 15.43 -20.80 -26.52
N PRO A 87 16.13 -21.92 -26.26
CA PRO A 87 17.52 -21.87 -25.83
C PRO A 87 18.38 -21.25 -26.93
N GLU A 88 19.21 -20.27 -26.55
CA GLU A 88 20.16 -19.61 -27.44
C GLU A 88 21.13 -20.65 -28.04
N PRO A 89 21.37 -20.66 -29.37
CA PRO A 89 22.21 -21.67 -29.98
C PRO A 89 23.66 -21.53 -29.50
N GLN A 90 24.15 -22.57 -28.82
CA GLN A 90 25.56 -22.66 -28.44
C GLN A 90 26.45 -22.63 -29.69
N LYS A 91 27.18 -21.53 -29.88
CA LYS A 91 28.16 -21.39 -30.97
C LYS A 91 29.23 -22.48 -30.86
N GLY A 92 29.09 -23.54 -31.64
CA GLY A 92 30.08 -24.61 -31.75
C GLY A 92 31.45 -24.05 -32.14
N LYS A 93 32.47 -24.33 -31.32
CA LYS A 93 33.86 -23.94 -31.58
C LYS A 93 34.28 -24.52 -32.94
N ARG A 94 34.51 -23.65 -33.94
CA ARG A 94 35.06 -24.01 -35.26
C ARG A 94 36.38 -24.78 -35.06
N ARG A 95 36.36 -26.10 -35.28
CA ARG A 95 37.59 -26.89 -35.42
C ARG A 95 38.33 -26.42 -36.67
N ARG A 96 39.46 -25.73 -36.49
CA ARG A 96 40.41 -25.43 -37.58
C ARG A 96 40.82 -26.75 -38.25
N ARG A 97 40.51 -26.90 -39.54
CA ARG A 97 41.00 -28.00 -40.37
C ARG A 97 42.53 -27.98 -40.36
N ARG A 98 43.17 -29.00 -39.79
CA ARG A 98 44.60 -29.26 -39.98
C ARG A 98 44.82 -29.64 -41.45
N SER A 99 45.73 -28.94 -42.10
CA SER A 99 46.16 -29.21 -43.47
C SER A 99 46.71 -30.63 -43.59
N ARG A 100 46.23 -31.36 -44.60
CA ARG A 100 46.78 -32.67 -44.97
C ARG A 100 48.19 -32.45 -45.53
N LYS A 101 49.21 -32.93 -44.83
CA LYS A 101 50.56 -33.04 -45.41
C LYS A 101 50.55 -34.18 -46.43
N ALA A 102 51.01 -33.86 -47.63
CA ALA A 102 51.17 -34.76 -48.77
C ALA A 102 52.14 -35.91 -48.44
N THR A 103 51.88 -37.08 -49.00
CA THR A 103 52.83 -38.20 -49.04
C THR A 103 52.98 -38.63 -50.50
N ARG A 104 54.21 -39.05 -50.80
CA ARG A 104 54.92 -39.07 -52.07
C ARG A 104 54.56 -40.25 -52.96
#